data_AF-A0A6P4B899-F1
#
_entry.id   AF-A0A6P4B899-F1
#
_cell.length_a   1.000
_cell.length_b   1.000
_cell.length_c   1.000
_cell.angle_alpha   90.00
_cell.angle_beta   90.00
_cell.angle_gamma   90.00
#
_symmetry.space_group_name_H-M   'P 1'
#
loop_
_entity.id
_entity.type
_entity.pdbx_description
1 polymer ?
#
loop_
_entity_poly.entity_id
_entity_poly.type
_entity_poly.pdbx_seq_one_letter_code
_entity_poly.pdbx_strand_id
1 'polypeptide(L)'
;MSFFNPLATILSQKPLDENNYDLWKTNLYIVLNFERIKFITATPKPHEPVANASEETKKQFVDWQWANMIACYYILANIAEHLQKQLDNLECVLEIVQTLDEMFAKSNSTTRQAAIRALMNSRMIAGNVQDHCLKIMAHISTAKMMEAKLEQEMKIDIILESLRIDLVCSK
;
A
#
# COMPACT_ATOMS: atom_id res chain seq x y z
N MET A 1 6.69 -11.66 32.63
CA MET A 1 7.46 -10.46 32.26
C MET A 1 7.31 -10.30 30.77
N SER A 2 6.63 -9.26 30.28
CA SER A 2 6.61 -9.04 28.82
C SER A 2 8.02 -8.58 28.42
N PHE A 3 8.62 -9.28 27.46
CA PHE A 3 9.84 -8.80 26.85
C PHE A 3 9.47 -7.54 26.08
N PHE A 4 10.09 -6.42 26.44
CA PHE A 4 10.03 -5.22 25.63
C PHE A 4 10.59 -5.58 24.25
N ASN A 5 9.76 -5.59 23.23
CA ASN A 5 10.23 -5.76 21.85
C ASN A 5 10.71 -4.38 21.36
N PRO A 6 12.03 -4.12 21.30
CA PRO A 6 12.52 -2.81 20.87
C PRO A 6 12.15 -2.51 19.42
N LEU A 7 11.94 -3.52 18.58
CA LEU A 7 11.53 -3.34 17.19
C LEU A 7 10.07 -2.89 17.05
N ALA A 8 9.23 -3.16 18.05
CA ALA A 8 7.85 -2.66 18.06
C ALA A 8 7.79 -1.12 17.99
N THR A 9 8.84 -0.44 18.47
CA THR A 9 8.93 1.03 18.39
C THR A 9 9.03 1.55 16.95
N ILE A 10 9.56 0.75 16.01
CA ILE A 10 9.67 1.10 14.59
C ILE A 10 8.27 1.32 13.99
N LEU A 11 7.29 0.51 14.41
CA LEU A 11 5.90 0.67 13.97
C LEU A 11 5.27 1.95 14.52
N SER A 12 5.53 2.27 15.80
CA SER A 12 4.94 3.46 16.43
C SER A 12 5.51 4.79 15.91
N GLN A 13 6.72 4.78 15.35
CA GLN A 13 7.33 5.97 14.76
C GLN A 13 6.66 6.40 13.46
N LYS A 14 6.10 5.45 12.71
CA LYS A 14 5.37 5.69 11.46
C LYS A 14 4.17 4.74 11.39
N PRO A 15 3.08 5.05 12.09
CA PRO A 15 1.82 4.32 11.94
C PRO A 15 1.34 4.33 10.49
N LEU A 16 0.58 3.31 10.10
CA LEU A 16 0.03 3.21 8.75
C LEU A 16 -0.91 4.39 8.47
N ASP A 17 -0.61 5.10 7.39
CA ASP A 17 -1.43 6.16 6.80
C ASP A 17 -1.70 5.87 5.31
N GLU A 18 -2.33 6.82 4.61
CA GLU A 18 -2.74 6.65 3.21
C GLU A 18 -1.56 6.52 2.21
N ASN A 19 -0.34 6.89 2.60
CA ASN A 19 0.79 7.07 1.68
C ASN A 19 2.02 6.23 2.02
N ASN A 20 2.01 5.48 3.13
CA ASN A 20 3.20 4.82 3.65
C ASN A 20 3.10 3.28 3.73
N TYR A 21 2.08 2.67 3.10
CA TYR A 21 1.78 1.24 3.23
C TYR A 21 2.97 0.31 2.99
N ASP A 22 3.75 0.49 1.92
CA ASP A 22 4.88 -0.40 1.60
C ASP A 22 5.97 -0.37 2.68
N LEU A 23 6.26 0.83 3.20
CA LEU A 23 7.23 1.01 4.28
C LEU A 23 6.68 0.43 5.59
N TRP A 24 5.42 0.72 5.91
CA TRP A 24 4.77 0.18 7.10
C TRP A 24 4.70 -1.35 7.08
N LYS A 25 4.34 -1.96 5.95
CA LYS A 25 4.28 -3.41 5.76
C LYS A 25 5.65 -4.06 5.92
N THR A 26 6.69 -3.40 5.41
CA THR A 26 8.09 -3.82 5.61
C THR A 26 8.46 -3.81 7.10
N ASN A 27 8.15 -2.73 7.81
CA ASN A 27 8.39 -2.61 9.24
C ASN A 27 7.62 -3.66 10.05
N LEU A 28 6.35 -3.92 9.70
CA LEU A 28 5.54 -4.97 10.31
C LEU A 28 6.21 -6.34 10.14
N TYR A 29 6.63 -6.69 8.93
CA TYR A 29 7.27 -7.98 8.68
C TYR A 29 8.61 -8.14 9.39
N ILE A 30 9.35 -7.06 9.63
CA ILE A 30 10.56 -7.09 10.48
C ILE A 30 10.18 -7.49 11.91
N VAL A 31 9.16 -6.84 12.50
CA VAL A 31 8.69 -7.13 13.86
C VAL A 31 8.17 -8.56 13.97
N LEU A 32 7.31 -9.00 13.03
CA LEU A 32 6.73 -10.35 13.04
C LEU A 32 7.78 -11.46 12.81
N ASN A 33 8.84 -11.18 12.04
CA ASN A 33 9.96 -12.10 11.88
C ASN A 33 10.76 -12.24 13.18
N PHE A 34 11.04 -11.12 13.86
CA PHE A 34 11.75 -11.13 15.13
C PHE A 34 11.00 -11.93 16.20
N GLU A 35 9.68 -11.77 16.25
CA GLU A 35 8.78 -12.53 17.12
C GLU A 35 8.56 -13.99 16.65
N ARG A 36 9.10 -14.37 15.48
CA ARG A 36 8.94 -15.70 14.86
C ARG A 36 7.49 -16.08 14.55
N ILE A 37 6.62 -15.09 14.39
CA ILE A 37 5.19 -15.28 14.12
C ILE A 37 4.78 -14.93 12.70
N LYS A 38 5.69 -14.44 11.83
CA LYS A 38 5.36 -14.01 10.45
C LYS A 38 4.52 -15.03 9.64
N PHE A 39 4.63 -16.33 9.91
CA PHE A 39 3.87 -17.36 9.20
C PHE A 39 2.35 -17.10 9.18
N ILE A 40 1.80 -16.48 10.22
CA ILE A 40 0.38 -16.09 10.32
C ILE A 40 -0.09 -15.18 9.18
N THR A 41 0.81 -14.47 8.49
CA THR A 41 0.46 -13.60 7.36
C THR A 41 0.31 -14.37 6.05
N ALA A 42 0.57 -15.69 6.06
CA ALA A 42 0.52 -16.56 4.89
C ALA A 42 -0.23 -17.88 5.15
N THR A 43 -0.52 -18.21 6.41
CA THR A 43 -1.29 -19.40 6.78
C THR A 43 -2.74 -19.04 7.08
N PRO A 44 -3.72 -19.78 6.53
CA PRO A 44 -5.12 -19.60 6.89
C PRO A 44 -5.38 -19.97 8.35
N LYS A 45 -6.52 -19.54 8.89
CA LYS A 45 -7.00 -19.95 10.22
C LYS A 45 -7.14 -21.48 10.27
N PRO A 46 -6.41 -22.17 11.17
CA PRO A 46 -6.53 -23.61 11.31
C PRO A 46 -7.91 -23.98 11.83
N HIS A 47 -8.38 -25.18 11.45
CA HIS A 47 -9.60 -25.73 12.03
C HIS A 47 -9.42 -26.02 13.51
N GLU A 48 -10.49 -25.83 14.28
CA GLU A 48 -10.49 -26.16 15.70
C GLU A 48 -10.26 -27.67 15.89
N PRO A 49 -9.30 -28.07 16.75
CA PRO A 49 -9.01 -29.47 17.01
C PRO A 49 -10.22 -30.17 17.63
N VAL A 50 -10.54 -31.35 17.10
CA VAL A 50 -11.53 -32.26 17.72
C VAL A 50 -11.03 -32.76 19.08
N ALA A 51 -11.94 -33.17 19.98
CA ALA A 51 -11.59 -33.53 21.36
C ALA A 51 -10.54 -34.66 21.46
N ASN A 52 -10.57 -35.61 20.52
CA ASN A 52 -9.64 -36.74 20.40
C ASN A 52 -8.39 -36.44 19.57
N ALA A 53 -8.18 -35.19 19.14
CA ALA A 53 -6.96 -34.79 18.44
C ALA A 53 -5.73 -34.98 19.35
N SER A 54 -4.57 -35.16 18.71
CA SER A 54 -3.30 -35.28 19.43
C SER A 54 -3.01 -34.00 20.23
N GLU A 55 -2.29 -34.14 21.35
CA GLU A 55 -1.85 -32.98 22.13
C GLU A 55 -0.97 -32.03 21.32
N GLU A 56 -0.21 -32.55 20.35
CA GLU A 56 0.58 -31.74 19.43
C GLU A 56 -0.29 -30.89 18.50
N THR A 57 -1.38 -31.46 17.96
CA THR A 57 -2.35 -30.72 17.14
C THR A 57 -3.03 -29.61 17.95
N LYS A 58 -3.45 -29.90 19.18
CA LYS A 58 -4.05 -28.91 20.08
C LYS A 58 -3.07 -27.78 20.39
N LYS A 59 -1.81 -28.13 20.68
CA LYS A 59 -0.74 -27.16 20.92
C LYS A 59 -0.50 -26.26 19.71
N GLN A 60 -0.39 -26.82 18.50
CA GLN A 60 -0.21 -26.04 17.28
C GLN A 60 -1.34 -25.02 17.05
N PHE A 61 -2.59 -25.41 17.34
CA PHE A 61 -3.73 -24.52 17.25
C PHE A 61 -3.64 -23.36 18.26
N VAL A 62 -3.28 -23.64 19.51
CA VAL A 62 -3.09 -22.61 20.55
C VAL A 62 -1.93 -21.68 20.20
N ASP A 63 -0.80 -22.24 19.75
CA ASP A 63 0.38 -21.47 19.33
C ASP A 63 0.02 -20.54 18.15
N TRP A 64 -0.77 -21.04 17.18
CA TRP A 64 -1.29 -20.23 16.07
C TRP A 64 -2.20 -19.11 16.56
N GLN A 65 -3.14 -19.38 17.46
CA GLN A 65 -4.05 -18.36 18.01
C GLN A 65 -3.27 -17.25 18.71
N TRP A 66 -2.29 -17.62 19.51
CA TRP A 66 -1.45 -16.67 20.23
C TRP A 66 -0.63 -15.82 19.26
N ALA A 67 -0.01 -16.43 18.26
CA ALA A 67 0.72 -15.72 17.21
C ALA A 67 -0.17 -14.74 16.44
N ASN A 68 -1.39 -15.17 16.07
CA ASN A 68 -2.37 -14.33 15.38
C ASN A 68 -2.80 -13.15 16.24
N MET A 69 -3.12 -13.38 17.52
CA MET A 69 -3.52 -12.33 18.46
C MET A 69 -2.42 -11.26 18.62
N ILE A 70 -1.16 -11.69 18.83
CA ILE A 70 -0.03 -10.76 18.96
C ILE A 70 0.15 -9.91 17.69
N ALA A 71 0.08 -10.55 16.51
CA ALA A 71 0.20 -9.84 15.24
C ALA A 71 -0.98 -8.86 14.99
N CYS A 72 -2.22 -9.23 15.36
CA CYS A 72 -3.36 -8.31 15.34
C CYS A 72 -3.09 -7.06 16.19
N TYR A 73 -2.55 -7.22 17.40
CA TYR A 73 -2.21 -6.07 18.25
C TYR A 73 -1.12 -5.18 17.66
N TYR A 74 -0.09 -5.75 17.03
CA TYR A 74 0.90 -4.93 16.32
C TYR A 74 0.28 -4.10 15.19
N ILE A 75 -0.65 -4.67 14.44
CA ILE A 75 -1.31 -3.97 13.34
C ILE A 75 -2.24 -2.88 13.87
N LEU A 76 -3.16 -3.23 14.76
CA LEU A 76 -4.19 -2.33 15.28
C LEU A 76 -3.62 -1.18 16.12
N ALA A 77 -2.50 -1.40 16.83
CA ALA A 77 -1.85 -0.33 17.58
C ALA A 77 -1.09 0.68 16.70
N ASN A 78 -0.82 0.33 15.44
CA ASN A 78 0.05 1.11 14.54
C ASN A 78 -0.64 1.44 13.21
N ILE A 79 -1.94 1.68 13.25
CA ILE A 79 -2.75 2.09 12.12
C ILE A 79 -3.54 3.35 12.46
N ALA A 80 -3.75 4.23 11.47
CA ALA A 80 -4.61 5.39 11.63
C ALA A 80 -6.07 4.98 11.92
N GLU A 81 -6.75 5.73 12.79
CA GLU A 81 -8.11 5.44 13.27
C GLU A 81 -9.13 5.23 12.13
N HIS A 82 -9.01 5.98 11.03
CA HIS A 82 -9.94 5.86 9.91
C HIS A 82 -9.81 4.53 9.15
N LEU A 83 -8.62 3.93 9.12
CA LEU A 83 -8.39 2.61 8.52
C LEU A 83 -8.76 1.48 9.50
N GLN A 84 -8.57 1.71 10.80
CA GLN A 84 -8.90 0.74 11.85
C GLN A 84 -10.35 0.25 11.74
N LYS A 85 -11.31 1.16 11.50
CA LYS A 85 -12.73 0.84 11.30
C LYS A 85 -13.00 -0.14 10.16
N GLN A 86 -12.13 -0.20 9.15
CA GLN A 86 -12.26 -1.16 8.05
C GLN A 86 -11.73 -2.56 8.40
N LEU A 87 -10.94 -2.66 9.48
CA LEU A 87 -10.30 -3.89 9.93
C LEU A 87 -10.93 -4.47 11.20
N ASP A 88 -11.75 -3.70 11.94
CA ASP A 88 -12.28 -4.08 13.26
C ASP A 88 -13.06 -5.41 13.28
N ASN A 89 -13.62 -5.83 12.13
CA ASN A 89 -14.38 -7.08 12.02
C ASN A 89 -13.52 -8.29 11.60
N LEU A 90 -12.23 -8.09 11.33
CA LEU A 90 -11.33 -9.14 10.86
C LEU A 90 -10.55 -9.74 12.04
N GLU A 91 -10.71 -11.04 12.25
CA GLU A 91 -10.02 -11.76 13.34
C GLU A 91 -8.69 -12.37 12.89
N CYS A 92 -8.50 -12.57 11.58
CA CYS A 92 -7.33 -13.25 11.03
C CYS A 92 -6.37 -12.23 10.41
N VAL A 93 -5.09 -12.28 10.79
CA VAL A 93 -4.09 -11.38 10.24
C VAL A 93 -3.88 -11.57 8.74
N LEU A 94 -4.04 -12.80 8.23
CA LEU A 94 -4.03 -13.03 6.79
C LEU A 94 -5.07 -12.18 6.07
N GLU A 95 -6.31 -12.17 6.57
CA GLU A 95 -7.42 -11.38 6.02
C GLU A 95 -7.17 -9.88 6.16
N ILE A 96 -6.62 -9.44 7.30
CA ILE A 96 -6.24 -8.03 7.52
C ILE A 96 -5.20 -7.59 6.49
N VAL A 97 -4.12 -8.37 6.31
CA VAL A 97 -3.06 -8.03 5.35
C VAL A 97 -3.59 -8.03 3.92
N GLN A 98 -4.42 -9.01 3.55
CA GLN A 98 -5.05 -9.07 2.23
C GLN A 98 -5.96 -7.88 1.96
N THR A 99 -6.79 -7.51 2.93
CA THR A 99 -7.68 -6.35 2.82
C THR A 99 -6.87 -5.07 2.62
N LEU A 100 -5.80 -4.89 3.39
CA LEU A 100 -4.90 -3.75 3.21
C LEU A 100 -4.21 -3.78 1.84
N ASP A 101 -3.72 -4.93 1.38
CA ASP A 101 -3.13 -5.08 0.05
C ASP A 101 -4.09 -4.62 -1.06
N GLU A 102 -5.35 -5.02 -0.98
CA GLU A 102 -6.38 -4.63 -1.94
C GLU A 102 -6.69 -3.12 -1.87
N MET A 103 -6.85 -2.56 -0.67
CA MET A 103 -7.14 -1.14 -0.46
C MET A 103 -6.05 -0.25 -1.06
N PHE A 104 -4.78 -0.55 -0.77
CA PHE A 104 -3.65 0.26 -1.21
C PHE A 104 -3.28 0.01 -2.67
N ALA A 105 -3.45 -1.22 -3.20
CA ALA A 105 -3.30 -1.48 -4.63
C ALA A 105 -4.32 -0.68 -5.47
N LYS A 106 -5.58 -0.62 -5.02
CA LYS A 106 -6.64 0.17 -5.66
C LYS A 106 -6.37 1.67 -5.60
N SER A 107 -5.93 2.17 -4.44
CA SER A 107 -5.54 3.57 -4.26
C SER A 107 -4.40 3.95 -5.23
N ASN A 108 -3.32 3.17 -5.24
CA ASN A 108 -2.18 3.38 -6.12
C ASN A 108 -2.59 3.36 -7.61
N SER A 109 -3.47 2.44 -8.00
CA SER A 109 -4.01 2.41 -9.37
C SER A 109 -4.82 3.65 -9.72
N THR A 110 -5.67 4.13 -8.80
CA THR A 110 -6.52 5.30 -9.01
C THR A 110 -5.67 6.58 -9.12
N THR A 111 -4.71 6.76 -8.23
CA THR A 111 -3.80 7.92 -8.24
C THR A 111 -2.91 7.89 -9.47
N ARG A 112 -2.40 6.71 -9.87
CA ARG A 112 -1.66 6.53 -11.13
C ARG A 112 -2.52 6.89 -12.33
N GLN A 113 -3.76 6.41 -12.40
CA GLN A 113 -4.69 6.74 -13.49
C GLN A 113 -4.99 8.25 -13.55
N ALA A 114 -5.21 8.90 -12.41
CA ALA A 114 -5.42 10.34 -12.34
C ALA A 114 -4.20 11.12 -12.83
N ALA A 115 -2.98 10.72 -12.44
CA ALA A 115 -1.73 11.33 -12.89
C ALA A 115 -1.52 11.15 -14.41
N ILE A 116 -1.76 9.95 -14.94
CA ILE A 116 -1.70 9.68 -16.39
C ILE A 116 -2.74 10.51 -17.15
N ARG A 117 -3.96 10.62 -16.62
CA ARG A 117 -5.03 11.42 -17.24
C ARG A 117 -4.69 12.91 -17.25
N ALA A 118 -4.16 13.44 -16.15
CA ALA A 118 -3.70 14.83 -16.08
C ALA A 118 -2.58 15.10 -17.08
N LEU A 119 -1.64 14.16 -17.23
CA LEU A 119 -0.57 14.23 -18.23
C LEU A 119 -1.14 14.22 -19.66
N MET A 120 -1.98 13.24 -20.00
CA MET A 120 -2.52 13.06 -21.35
C MET A 120 -3.46 14.19 -21.79
N ASN A 121 -4.18 14.80 -20.85
CA ASN A 121 -5.11 15.90 -21.13
C ASN A 121 -4.46 17.28 -21.06
N SER A 122 -3.19 17.37 -20.68
CA SER A 122 -2.49 18.65 -20.65
C SER A 122 -2.24 19.11 -22.09
N ARG A 123 -2.74 20.29 -22.43
CA ARG A 123 -2.58 20.94 -23.73
C ARG A 123 -2.12 22.38 -23.51
N MET A 124 -1.26 22.85 -24.40
CA MET A 124 -0.85 24.25 -24.41
C MET A 124 -2.00 25.08 -25.00
N ILE A 125 -2.68 25.86 -24.17
CA ILE A 125 -3.81 26.70 -24.60
C ILE A 125 -3.30 28.08 -25.05
N ALA A 126 -2.43 28.69 -24.24
CA ALA A 126 -1.78 29.97 -24.50
C ALA A 126 -0.55 30.13 -23.58
N GLY A 127 0.35 31.05 -23.89
CA GLY A 127 1.49 31.41 -23.05
C GLY A 127 2.84 30.91 -23.58
N ASN A 128 3.82 30.82 -22.69
CA ASN A 128 5.19 30.46 -23.04
C ASN A 128 5.36 28.93 -23.12
N VAL A 129 5.96 28.46 -24.23
CA VAL A 129 6.30 27.04 -24.45
C VAL A 129 7.16 26.49 -23.31
N GLN A 130 8.10 27.29 -22.80
CA GLN A 130 8.99 26.86 -21.72
C GLN A 130 8.23 26.53 -20.44
N ASP A 131 7.28 27.38 -20.05
CA ASP A 131 6.45 27.18 -18.84
C ASP A 131 5.54 25.96 -19.00
N HIS A 132 4.98 25.76 -20.20
CA HIS A 132 4.19 24.57 -20.51
C HIS A 132 5.04 23.29 -20.44
N CYS A 133 6.24 23.28 -21.02
CA CYS A 133 7.18 22.16 -20.93
C CYS A 133 7.54 21.82 -19.48
N LEU A 134 7.75 22.82 -18.61
CA LEU A 134 7.98 22.62 -17.17
C LEU A 134 6.77 21.96 -16.50
N LYS A 135 5.55 22.38 -16.83
CA LYS A 135 4.31 21.76 -16.34
C LYS A 135 4.18 20.29 -16.77
N ILE A 136 4.48 19.99 -18.04
CA ILE A 136 4.45 18.60 -18.54
C ILE A 136 5.51 17.74 -17.84
N MET A 137 6.73 18.26 -17.65
CA MET A 137 7.78 17.56 -16.91
C MET A 137 7.39 17.29 -15.45
N ALA A 138 6.67 18.21 -14.81
CA ALA A 138 6.09 17.98 -13.49
C ALA A 138 5.07 16.83 -13.52
N HIS A 139 4.13 16.81 -14.47
CA HIS A 139 3.17 15.72 -14.62
C HIS A 139 3.81 14.36 -14.91
N ILE A 140 4.86 14.31 -15.75
CA ILE A 140 5.64 13.09 -16.01
C ILE A 140 6.31 12.60 -14.72
N SER A 141 6.85 13.51 -13.91
CA SER A 141 7.49 13.18 -12.64
C SER A 141 6.48 12.63 -11.64
N THR A 142 5.31 13.26 -11.53
CA THR A 142 4.20 12.76 -10.70
C THR A 142 3.72 11.40 -11.16
N ALA A 143 3.53 11.18 -12.47
CA ALA A 143 3.10 9.89 -13.00
C ALA A 143 4.11 8.77 -12.69
N LYS A 144 5.42 9.04 -12.84
CA LYS A 144 6.48 8.11 -12.46
C LYS A 144 6.52 7.80 -10.97
N MET A 145 6.30 8.80 -10.12
CA MET A 145 6.20 8.62 -8.67
C MET A 145 5.02 7.72 -8.29
N MET A 146 3.95 7.72 -9.09
CA MET A 146 2.81 6.78 -8.99
C MET A 146 3.04 5.48 -9.77
N GLU A 147 4.30 5.13 -10.04
CA GLU A 147 4.74 3.91 -10.74
C GLU A 147 4.22 3.75 -12.17
N ALA A 148 3.87 4.85 -12.86
CA ALA A 148 3.56 4.78 -14.28
C ALA A 148 4.80 4.41 -15.10
N LYS A 149 4.67 3.37 -15.92
CA LYS A 149 5.70 2.94 -16.87
C LYS A 149 5.64 3.82 -18.11
N LEU A 150 6.44 4.89 -18.12
CA LEU A 150 6.58 5.80 -19.25
C LEU A 150 7.96 5.60 -19.88
N GLU A 151 7.99 5.04 -21.09
CA GLU A 151 9.21 4.92 -21.88
C GLU A 151 9.71 6.28 -22.36
N GLN A 152 10.97 6.35 -22.80
CA GLN A 152 11.54 7.64 -23.21
C GLN A 152 10.86 8.20 -24.45
N GLU A 153 10.57 7.36 -25.45
CA GLU A 153 9.87 7.75 -26.68
C GLU A 153 8.46 8.26 -26.36
N MET A 154 7.70 7.53 -25.53
CA MET A 154 6.37 7.95 -25.08
C MET A 154 6.37 9.33 -24.41
N LYS A 155 7.40 9.68 -23.64
CA LYS A 155 7.48 11.02 -23.03
C LYS A 155 7.69 12.11 -24.08
N ILE A 156 8.53 11.85 -25.07
CA ILE A 156 8.78 12.78 -26.18
C ILE A 156 7.48 12.99 -26.95
N ASP A 157 6.79 11.90 -27.31
CA ASP A 157 5.51 11.96 -28.02
C ASP A 157 4.46 12.75 -27.24
N ILE A 158 4.33 12.50 -25.93
CA ILE A 158 3.40 13.23 -25.07
C ILE A 158 3.73 14.73 -25.02
N ILE A 159 5.01 15.10 -24.90
CA ILE A 159 5.42 16.51 -24.90
C ILE A 159 5.04 17.16 -26.23
N LEU A 160 5.39 16.52 -27.35
CA LEU A 160 5.08 17.03 -28.69
C LEU A 160 3.57 17.15 -28.92
N GLU A 161 2.79 16.16 -28.50
CA GLU A 161 1.33 16.18 -28.60
C GLU A 161 0.70 17.27 -27.73
N SER A 162 1.24 17.52 -26.53
CA SER A 162 0.74 18.56 -25.63
C SER A 162 0.99 19.99 -26.15
N LEU A 163 1.99 20.16 -27.02
CA LEU A 163 2.38 21.42 -27.65
C LEU A 163 1.61 21.70 -28.94
N ARG A 164 0.88 20.70 -29.47
CA ARG A 164 -0.03 20.94 -30.59
C ARG A 164 -1.12 21.89 -30.10
N ILE A 165 -1.03 23.14 -30.55
CA ILE A 165 -2.14 24.08 -30.47
C ILE A 165 -3.24 23.48 -31.34
N ASP A 166 -4.41 23.21 -30.75
CA ASP A 166 -5.62 22.96 -31.51
C ASP A 166 -5.89 24.24 -32.34
N LEU A 167 -5.43 24.28 -33.58
CA LEU A 167 -5.77 25.31 -34.57
C LEU A 167 -7.25 25.23 -34.99
N VAL A 168 -8.08 24.49 -34.26
CA VAL A 168 -9.51 24.33 -34.49
C VAL A 168 -10.27 25.44 -33.75
N CYS A 169 -10.05 26.70 -34.15
CA CYS A 169 -11.04 27.78 -34.08
C CYS A 169 -10.47 29.08 -34.68
N SER A 170 -10.32 29.09 -36.00
CA SER A 170 -10.48 30.32 -36.78
C SER A 170 -11.13 29.96 -38.11
N LYS A 171 -12.46 29.91 -38.09
CA LYS A 171 -13.32 30.13 -39.25
C LYS A 171 -14.28 31.24 -38.90
#